data_AF-A0A973KMM2-F1
#
_entry.id   AF-A0A973KMM2-F1
#
_cell.length_a   1.000
_cell.length_b   1.000
_cell.length_c   1.000
_cell.angle_alpha   90.00
_cell.angle_beta   90.00
_cell.angle_gamma   90.00
#
_symmetry.space_group_name_H-M   'P 1'
#
loop_
_entity.id
_entity.type
_entity.pdbx_description
1 polymer ?
#
loop_
_entity_poly.entity_id
_entity_poly.type
_entity_poly.pdbx_seq_one_letter_code
_entity_poly.pdbx_strand_id
1 'polypeptide(L)'
;MCARFPDEVLYQEWGSRPLGGRAVVWSRTAGAGPHRVVPDGCTDLIWGAEELFVAGPDTRAHLAQGSPGARWVGLRFAPGTGPDVLGVPAYELRDQRVPLAALWPDAEVRRLTERLAEAADRGGTGPDGVGPDGTGPRGVSRLLEAVALDRLRGAEPPAPAVG
;
A
#
# COMPACT_ATOMS: atom_id res chain seq x y z
N MET A 1 19.32 -6.47 28.41
CA MET A 1 19.06 -7.56 27.45
C MET A 1 17.56 -7.61 27.23
N CYS A 2 17.03 -6.93 26.22
CA CYS A 2 15.60 -6.96 25.90
C CYS A 2 15.35 -8.10 24.92
N ALA A 3 14.68 -9.16 25.36
CA ALA A 3 14.11 -10.14 24.44
C ALA A 3 12.98 -9.45 23.67
N ARG A 4 13.11 -9.31 22.35
CA ARG A 4 11.98 -8.94 21.48
C ARG A 4 11.33 -10.22 21.00
N PHE A 5 10.02 -10.27 21.09
CA PHE A 5 9.22 -11.41 20.68
C PHE A 5 8.92 -11.28 19.17
N PRO A 6 9.24 -12.29 18.33
CA PRO A 6 8.91 -12.30 16.90
C PRO A 6 7.39 -12.30 16.61
N ASP A 7 6.56 -12.27 17.66
CA ASP A 7 5.10 -12.34 17.60
C ASP A 7 4.41 -10.96 17.59
N GLU A 8 5.16 -9.85 17.77
CA GLU A 8 4.56 -8.52 17.92
C GLU A 8 4.15 -7.91 16.57
N VAL A 9 2.85 -7.69 16.39
CA VAL A 9 2.30 -6.94 15.26
C VAL A 9 2.54 -5.45 15.51
N LEU A 10 3.33 -4.80 14.65
CA LEU A 10 3.47 -3.34 14.65
C LEU A 10 2.64 -2.74 13.51
N TYR A 11 1.66 -1.91 13.85
CA TYR A 11 0.87 -1.13 12.89
C TYR A 11 1.05 0.36 13.17
N GLN A 12 1.29 1.16 12.12
CA GLN A 12 1.41 2.61 12.20
C GLN A 12 0.76 3.24 10.97
N GLU A 13 0.14 4.41 11.14
CA GLU A 13 -0.46 5.18 10.05
C GLU A 13 -0.21 6.68 10.20
N TRP A 14 -0.18 7.39 9.07
CA TRP A 14 -0.01 8.84 9.03
C TRP A 14 -0.63 9.43 7.75
N GLY A 15 -1.14 10.65 7.85
CA GLY A 15 -1.70 11.35 6.69
C GLY A 15 -0.63 11.64 5.62
N SER A 16 -0.97 11.39 4.35
CA SER A 16 -0.12 11.78 3.22
C SER A 16 -0.20 13.28 3.00
N ARG A 17 0.88 13.99 3.36
CA ARG A 17 0.99 15.44 3.11
C ARG A 17 0.97 15.79 1.62
N PRO A 18 1.70 15.09 0.73
CA PRO A 18 1.67 15.38 -0.71
C PRO A 18 0.28 15.27 -1.34
N LEU A 19 -0.56 14.38 -0.80
CA LEU A 19 -1.91 14.13 -1.31
C LEU A 19 -2.98 14.99 -0.65
N GLY A 20 -2.62 15.90 0.26
CA GLY A 20 -3.54 16.92 0.79
C GLY A 20 -4.80 16.36 1.45
N GLY A 21 -4.67 15.25 2.19
CA GLY A 21 -5.80 14.58 2.84
C GLY A 21 -6.56 13.57 1.97
N ARG A 22 -6.17 13.38 0.70
CA ARG A 22 -6.74 12.37 -0.19
C ARG A 22 -6.21 10.95 0.04
N ALA A 23 -5.23 10.79 0.93
CA ALA A 23 -4.75 9.47 1.32
C ALA A 23 -4.09 9.43 2.70
N VAL A 24 -4.08 8.24 3.28
CA VAL A 24 -3.35 7.88 4.51
C VAL A 24 -2.34 6.79 4.15
N VAL A 25 -1.12 6.94 4.61
CA VAL A 25 -0.12 5.87 4.54
C VAL A 25 -0.26 5.01 5.78
N TRP A 26 -0.20 3.70 5.61
CA TRP A 26 -0.07 2.76 6.71
C TRP A 26 1.11 1.83 6.48
N SER A 27 1.68 1.33 7.58
CA SER A 27 2.70 0.29 7.56
C SER A 27 2.39 -0.77 8.60
N ARG A 28 2.65 -2.03 8.24
CA ARG A 28 2.40 -3.17 9.11
C ARG A 28 3.57 -4.14 9.07
N THR A 29 4.03 -4.58 10.24
CA THR A 29 4.87 -5.77 10.37
C THR A 29 4.01 -6.92 10.87
N ALA A 30 4.02 -8.04 10.14
CA ALA A 30 3.24 -9.23 10.50
C ALA A 30 3.82 -9.89 11.76
N GLY A 31 2.96 -10.16 12.74
CA GLY A 31 3.27 -11.05 13.86
C GLY A 31 2.89 -12.50 13.53
N ALA A 32 2.84 -13.36 14.55
CA ALA A 32 2.42 -14.75 14.38
C ALA A 32 0.90 -14.86 14.15
N GLY A 33 0.50 -15.49 13.04
CA GLY A 33 -0.89 -15.84 12.74
C GLY A 33 -1.64 -14.88 11.82
N PRO A 34 -2.88 -15.25 11.40
CA PRO A 34 -3.68 -14.48 10.47
C PRO A 34 -4.19 -13.17 11.08
N HIS A 35 -4.23 -12.11 10.27
CA HIS A 35 -4.75 -10.81 10.66
C HIS A 35 -6.07 -10.53 9.99
N ARG A 36 -7.07 -10.11 10.77
CA ARG A 36 -8.38 -9.74 10.23
C ARG A 36 -8.35 -8.30 9.74
N VAL A 37 -8.50 -8.12 8.44
CA VAL A 37 -8.78 -6.83 7.81
C VAL A 37 -10.27 -6.54 7.96
N VAL A 38 -10.59 -5.41 8.57
CA VAL A 38 -11.97 -4.93 8.77
C VAL A 38 -12.42 -4.23 7.48
N PRO A 39 -13.66 -4.49 7.00
CA PRO A 39 -14.19 -3.77 5.83
C PRO A 39 -14.39 -2.30 6.17
N ASP A 40 -13.50 -1.45 5.67
CA ASP A 40 -13.52 0.01 5.85
C ASP A 40 -14.04 0.76 4.60
N GLY A 41 -14.32 0.02 3.51
CA GLY A 41 -14.77 0.58 2.23
C GLY A 41 -13.70 1.42 1.52
N CYS A 42 -12.44 1.36 1.97
CA CYS A 42 -11.34 2.07 1.35
C CYS A 42 -10.65 1.22 0.28
N THR A 43 -9.99 1.90 -0.67
CA THR A 43 -9.10 1.25 -1.65
C THR A 43 -7.67 1.54 -1.25
N ASP A 44 -6.85 0.49 -1.18
CA ASP A 44 -5.45 0.58 -0.78
C ASP A 44 -4.55 0.13 -1.93
N LEU A 45 -3.53 0.93 -2.28
CA LEU A 45 -2.40 0.49 -3.08
C LEU A 45 -1.31 -0.05 -2.14
N ILE A 46 -0.94 -1.31 -2.29
CA ILE A 46 -0.15 -2.04 -1.29
C ILE A 46 1.12 -2.60 -1.91
N TRP A 47 2.23 -2.39 -1.21
CA TRP A 47 3.52 -3.04 -1.42
C TRP A 47 3.87 -3.95 -0.24
N GLY A 48 4.24 -5.19 -0.51
CA GLY A 48 4.78 -6.11 0.48
C GLY A 48 4.95 -7.50 -0.10
N ALA A 49 5.82 -8.30 0.52
CA ALA A 49 6.21 -9.62 0.00
C ALA A 49 6.64 -9.60 -1.49
N GLU A 50 7.31 -8.51 -1.91
CA GLU A 50 7.75 -8.25 -3.30
C GLU A 50 6.61 -8.08 -4.33
N GLU A 51 5.37 -7.97 -3.85
CA GLU A 51 4.20 -7.79 -4.70
C GLU A 51 3.63 -6.36 -4.59
N LEU A 52 3.21 -5.83 -5.74
CA LEU A 52 2.50 -4.56 -5.86
C LEU A 52 1.08 -4.81 -6.37
N PHE A 53 0.09 -4.55 -5.51
CA PHE A 53 -1.30 -4.86 -5.81
C PHE A 53 -2.25 -3.83 -5.21
N VAL A 54 -3.49 -3.84 -5.69
CA VAL A 54 -4.59 -3.03 -5.19
C VAL A 54 -5.52 -3.91 -4.38
N ALA A 55 -5.82 -3.47 -3.16
CA ALA A 55 -6.94 -3.95 -2.38
C ALA A 55 -8.13 -3.01 -2.60
N GLY A 56 -9.18 -3.51 -3.23
CA GLY A 56 -10.39 -2.72 -3.38
C GLY A 56 -11.21 -2.63 -2.09
N PRO A 57 -12.31 -1.87 -2.13
CA PRO A 57 -13.17 -1.68 -0.97
C PRO A 57 -13.78 -3.01 -0.57
N ASP A 58 -13.46 -3.44 0.65
CA ASP A 58 -13.97 -4.67 1.22
C ASP A 58 -15.37 -4.43 1.80
N THR A 59 -16.31 -5.30 1.44
CA THR A 59 -17.64 -5.40 2.05
C THR A 59 -17.69 -6.48 3.13
N ARG A 60 -16.64 -7.31 3.21
CA ARG A 60 -16.50 -8.42 4.15
C ARG A 60 -15.13 -8.39 4.81
N ALA A 61 -15.00 -9.03 5.96
CA ALA A 61 -13.70 -9.17 6.58
C ALA A 61 -12.84 -10.19 5.82
N HIS A 62 -11.57 -9.86 5.61
CA HIS A 62 -10.60 -10.75 4.98
C HIS A 62 -9.50 -11.13 5.97
N LEU A 63 -8.96 -12.34 5.84
CA LEU A 63 -7.78 -12.76 6.60
C LEU A 63 -6.54 -12.51 5.75
N ALA A 64 -5.74 -11.53 6.15
CA ALA A 64 -4.41 -11.33 5.61
C ALA A 64 -3.45 -12.31 6.29
N GLN A 65 -2.69 -13.05 5.49
CA GLN A 65 -1.62 -13.93 5.94
C GLN A 65 -0.28 -13.36 5.49
N GLY A 66 0.76 -13.62 6.27
CA GLY A 66 2.13 -13.25 5.93
C GLY A 66 3.09 -13.92 6.90
N SER A 67 4.29 -14.23 6.45
CA SER A 67 5.34 -14.76 7.32
C SER A 67 5.62 -13.76 8.47
N PRO A 68 5.85 -14.23 9.70
CA PRO A 68 6.27 -13.36 10.79
C PRO A 68 7.45 -12.48 10.38
N GLY A 69 7.38 -11.19 10.70
CA GLY A 69 8.36 -10.19 10.29
C GLY A 69 8.14 -9.60 8.88
N ALA A 70 7.24 -10.15 8.06
CA ALA A 70 6.92 -9.60 6.75
C ALA A 70 6.36 -8.18 6.89
N ARG A 71 6.88 -7.26 6.07
CA ARG A 71 6.52 -5.84 6.10
C ARG A 71 5.64 -5.46 4.92
N TRP A 72 4.63 -4.68 5.22
CA TRP A 72 3.66 -4.16 4.28
C TRP A 72 3.59 -2.65 4.43
N VAL A 73 3.48 -1.95 3.31
CA VAL A 73 3.21 -0.51 3.26
C VAL A 73 2.06 -0.31 2.29
N GLY A 74 1.03 0.40 2.72
CA GLY A 74 -0.09 0.74 1.88
C GLY A 74 -0.37 2.22 1.85
N LEU A 75 -0.92 2.66 0.73
CA LEU A 75 -1.50 3.97 0.54
C LEU A 75 -3.01 3.80 0.42
N ARG A 76 -3.72 4.15 1.48
CA ARG A 76 -5.17 4.13 1.56
C ARG A 76 -5.75 5.40 0.99
N PHE A 77 -6.55 5.27 -0.07
CA PHE A 77 -7.22 6.40 -0.70
C PHE A 77 -8.46 6.82 0.09
N ALA A 78 -8.67 8.13 0.21
CA ALA A 78 -9.94 8.67 0.65
C ALA A 78 -11.05 8.27 -0.36
N PRO A 79 -12.31 8.16 0.08
CA PRO A 79 -13.43 7.87 -0.82
C PRO A 79 -13.42 8.79 -2.05
N GLY A 80 -13.55 8.19 -3.23
CA GLY A 80 -13.54 8.91 -4.52
C GLY A 80 -12.15 9.24 -5.09
N THR A 81 -11.06 9.10 -4.33
CA THR A 81 -9.69 9.36 -4.85
C THR A 81 -9.12 8.19 -5.65
N GLY A 82 -9.44 6.95 -5.25
CA GLY A 82 -8.92 5.74 -5.89
C GLY A 82 -9.12 5.68 -7.41
N PRO A 83 -10.32 6.00 -7.94
CA PRO A 83 -10.57 5.98 -9.38
C PRO A 83 -9.64 6.87 -10.21
N ASP A 84 -9.39 8.11 -9.76
CA ASP A 84 -8.52 9.07 -10.46
C ASP A 84 -7.05 8.61 -10.47
N VAL A 85 -6.62 7.85 -9.46
CA VAL A 85 -5.26 7.30 -9.38
C VAL A 85 -5.14 6.02 -10.22
N LEU A 86 -6.10 5.10 -10.07
CA LEU A 86 -6.01 3.74 -10.58
C LEU A 86 -6.50 3.62 -12.02
N GLY A 87 -7.34 4.55 -12.50
CA GLY A 87 -7.88 4.57 -13.86
C GLY A 87 -9.11 3.66 -14.05
N VAL A 88 -9.66 3.10 -12.97
CA VAL A 88 -10.86 2.25 -12.99
C VAL A 88 -11.85 2.67 -11.91
N PRO A 89 -13.16 2.54 -12.13
CA PRO A 89 -14.17 2.75 -11.09
C PRO A 89 -13.96 1.86 -9.87
N ALA A 90 -14.19 2.40 -8.67
CA ALA A 90 -13.98 1.67 -7.41
C ALA A 90 -14.83 0.39 -7.29
N TYR A 91 -16.01 0.33 -7.93
CA TYR A 91 -16.89 -0.84 -7.88
C TYR A 91 -16.29 -2.06 -8.60
N GLU A 92 -15.40 -1.85 -9.58
CA GLU A 92 -14.72 -2.94 -10.29
C GLU A 92 -13.68 -3.62 -9.41
N LEU A 93 -13.19 -2.94 -8.38
CA LEU A 93 -12.19 -3.45 -7.43
C LEU A 93 -12.82 -4.02 -6.16
N ARG A 94 -14.12 -3.81 -5.94
CA ARG A 94 -14.82 -4.21 -4.71
C ARG A 94 -14.62 -5.68 -4.38
N ASP A 95 -14.22 -5.96 -3.13
CA ASP A 95 -13.89 -7.30 -2.61
C ASP A 95 -12.76 -8.03 -3.37
N GLN A 96 -11.91 -7.31 -4.12
CA GLN A 96 -10.82 -7.90 -4.89
C GLN A 96 -9.42 -7.51 -4.38
N ARG A 97 -8.45 -8.37 -4.71
CA ARG A 97 -7.01 -8.12 -4.63
C ARG A 97 -6.44 -8.31 -6.02
N VAL A 98 -6.06 -7.21 -6.66
CA VAL A 98 -5.72 -7.19 -8.09
C VAL A 98 -4.26 -6.79 -8.24
N PRO A 99 -3.40 -7.59 -8.88
CA PRO A 99 -2.05 -7.17 -9.23
C PRO A 99 -2.09 -5.85 -10.00
N LEU A 100 -1.23 -4.88 -9.69
CA LEU A 100 -1.29 -3.57 -10.33
C LEU A 100 -1.10 -3.65 -11.86
N ALA A 101 -0.36 -4.66 -12.33
CA ALA A 101 -0.17 -4.95 -13.75
C ALA A 101 -1.46 -5.32 -14.51
N ALA A 102 -2.53 -5.70 -13.82
CA ALA A 102 -3.82 -5.90 -14.46
C ALA A 102 -4.57 -4.58 -14.73
N LEU A 103 -4.14 -3.47 -14.09
CA LEU A 103 -4.76 -2.14 -14.23
C LEU A 103 -3.89 -1.19 -15.05
N TRP A 104 -2.57 -1.28 -14.91
CA TRP A 104 -1.60 -0.36 -15.52
C TRP A 104 -0.67 -1.09 -16.49
N PRO A 105 -0.05 -0.38 -17.46
CA PRO A 105 0.89 -1.01 -18.39
C PRO A 105 2.03 -1.75 -17.68
N ASP A 106 2.26 -3.01 -18.06
CA ASP A 106 3.28 -3.89 -17.46
C ASP A 106 4.65 -3.23 -17.28
N ALA A 107 5.12 -2.51 -18.30
CA ALA A 107 6.44 -1.87 -18.28
C ALA A 107 6.55 -0.75 -17.23
N GLU A 108 5.44 -0.09 -16.91
CA GLU A 108 5.39 0.90 -15.84
C GLU A 108 5.39 0.22 -14.47
N VAL A 109 4.56 -0.80 -14.30
CA VAL A 109 4.45 -1.56 -13.05
C VAL A 109 5.78 -2.23 -12.70
N ARG A 110 6.47 -2.85 -13.68
CA ARG A 110 7.80 -3.45 -13.45
C ARG A 110 8.81 -2.45 -12.93
N ARG A 111 8.92 -1.28 -13.57
CA ARG A 111 9.84 -0.20 -13.11
C ARG A 111 9.49 0.31 -11.72
N LEU A 112 8.19 0.40 -11.39
CA LEU A 112 7.75 0.82 -10.07
C LEU A 112 8.10 -0.24 -9.01
N THR A 113 7.82 -1.52 -9.30
CA THR A 113 8.17 -2.67 -8.45
C THR A 113 9.67 -2.71 -8.17
N GLU A 114 10.53 -2.55 -9.18
CA GLU A 114 11.99 -2.49 -9.02
C GLU A 114 12.41 -1.36 -8.06
N ARG A 115 11.88 -0.15 -8.25
CA ARG A 115 12.18 1.01 -7.38
C ARG A 115 11.68 0.80 -5.95
N LEU A 116 10.53 0.14 -5.77
CA LEU A 116 9.98 -0.17 -4.45
C LEU A 116 10.82 -1.21 -3.73
N ALA A 117 11.32 -2.24 -4.43
CA ALA A 117 12.26 -3.21 -3.89
C ALA A 117 13.56 -2.53 -3.43
N GLU A 118 14.18 -1.72 -4.28
CA GLU A 118 15.38 -0.94 -3.93
C GLU A 118 15.16 0.02 -2.75
N ALA A 119 13.96 0.59 -2.62
CA ALA A 119 13.62 1.45 -1.50
C ALA A 119 13.40 0.66 -0.20
N ALA A 120 12.85 -0.56 -0.29
CA ALA A 120 12.68 -1.46 0.84
C ALA A 120 14.04 -1.94 1.37
N ASP A 121 14.96 -2.33 0.49
CA ASP A 121 16.29 -2.84 0.83
C ASP A 121 17.17 -1.80 1.52
N ARG A 122 17.11 -0.54 1.05
CA ARG A 122 17.81 0.59 1.69
C ARG A 122 17.35 0.86 3.13
N GLY A 123 16.20 0.32 3.53
CA GLY A 123 15.68 0.39 4.90
C GLY A 123 16.15 -0.73 5.82
N GLY A 124 16.86 -1.72 5.30
CA GLY A 124 17.15 -2.98 5.98
C GLY A 124 18.58 -3.47 5.75
N THR A 125 19.60 -2.71 6.14
CA THR A 125 20.99 -3.20 6.14
C THR A 125 21.55 -3.30 7.56
N GLY A 126 21.39 -4.49 8.13
CA GLY A 126 22.15 -5.02 9.26
C GLY A 126 21.94 -6.55 9.32
N PRO A 127 22.95 -7.35 9.74
CA PRO A 127 22.85 -8.82 9.77
C PRO A 127 21.75 -9.36 10.71
N ASP A 128 21.13 -8.49 11.51
CA ASP A 128 19.97 -8.79 12.37
C ASP A 128 18.65 -8.15 11.87
N GLY A 129 18.59 -7.64 10.63
CA GLY A 129 17.34 -7.26 9.96
C GLY A 129 16.54 -6.08 10.56
N VAL A 130 17.14 -5.28 11.43
CA VAL A 130 16.51 -4.08 12.03
C VAL A 130 17.43 -2.88 11.87
N GLY A 131 17.11 -2.02 10.90
CA GLY A 131 17.56 -0.63 10.96
C GLY A 131 16.84 0.08 12.12
N PRO A 132 17.56 0.82 12.99
CA PRO A 132 17.01 1.41 14.21
C PRO A 132 15.92 2.49 13.99
N ASP A 133 15.70 2.94 12.74
CA ASP A 133 15.04 4.25 12.50
C ASP A 133 13.78 4.19 11.62
N GLY A 134 13.26 3.01 11.26
CA GLY A 134 12.02 2.91 10.47
C GLY A 134 12.14 3.52 9.06
N THR A 135 13.33 3.49 8.47
CA THR A 135 13.63 4.13 7.17
C THR A 135 13.07 3.35 5.97
N GLY A 136 12.89 2.02 6.06
CA GLY A 136 12.31 1.21 4.98
C GLY A 136 10.88 1.60 4.56
N PRO A 137 9.93 1.73 5.51
CA PRO A 137 8.58 2.20 5.20
C PRO A 137 8.54 3.59 4.55
N ARG A 138 9.48 4.48 4.90
CA ARG A 138 9.49 5.86 4.40
C ARG A 138 9.93 5.95 2.93
N GLY A 139 10.85 5.10 2.49
CA GLY A 139 11.28 5.06 1.09
C GLY A 139 10.13 4.55 0.20
N VAL A 140 9.54 3.43 0.60
CA VAL A 140 8.38 2.82 -0.07
C VAL A 140 7.19 3.79 -0.08
N SER A 141 6.84 4.39 1.08
CA SER A 141 5.69 5.29 1.15
C SER A 141 5.84 6.48 0.21
N ARG A 142 7.02 7.11 0.16
CA ARG A 142 7.27 8.25 -0.73
C ARG A 142 7.09 7.91 -2.19
N LEU A 143 7.47 6.69 -2.60
CA LEU A 143 7.28 6.22 -3.97
C LEU A 143 5.79 6.01 -4.29
N LEU A 144 5.04 5.37 -3.37
CA LEU A 144 3.59 5.20 -3.52
C LEU A 144 2.87 6.56 -3.56
N GLU A 145 3.24 7.49 -2.68
CA GLU A 145 2.67 8.84 -2.65
C GLU A 145 3.00 9.63 -3.92
N ALA A 146 4.25 9.53 -4.42
CA ALA A 146 4.68 10.21 -5.64
C ALA A 146 3.93 9.71 -6.87
N VAL A 147 3.81 8.39 -7.05
CA VAL A 147 3.09 7.84 -8.20
C VAL A 147 1.60 8.19 -8.14
N ALA A 148 0.98 8.14 -6.96
CA ALA A 148 -0.41 8.55 -6.81
C ALA A 148 -0.60 10.04 -7.14
N LEU A 149 0.32 10.90 -6.70
CA LEU A 149 0.28 12.33 -6.99
C LEU A 149 0.44 12.61 -8.49
N ASP A 150 1.35 11.92 -9.17
CA ASP A 150 1.56 12.07 -10.60
C ASP A 150 0.33 11.65 -11.40
N ARG A 151 -0.32 10.55 -11.01
CA ARG A 151 -1.60 10.13 -11.62
C ARG A 151 -2.71 11.15 -11.39
N LEU A 152 -2.86 11.67 -10.17
CA LEU A 152 -3.87 12.71 -9.88
C LEU A 152 -3.64 14.01 -10.68
N ARG A 153 -2.39 14.34 -11.01
CA ARG A 153 -2.07 15.50 -11.84
C ARG A 153 -2.34 15.26 -13.32
N GLY A 154 -2.24 14.01 -13.77
CA GLY A 154 -2.50 13.59 -15.15
C GLY A 154 -3.94 13.16 -15.41
N ALA A 155 -4.74 12.91 -14.36
CA ALA A 155 -6.14 12.55 -14.49
C ALA A 155 -6.93 13.72 -15.08
N GLU A 156 -7.60 13.49 -16.20
CA GLU A 156 -8.65 14.36 -16.69
C GLU A 156 -9.83 14.25 -15.72
N PRO A 157 -10.50 15.36 -15.34
CA PRO A 157 -11.62 15.29 -14.41
C PRO A 157 -12.66 14.28 -14.91
N PRO A 158 -13.23 13.44 -14.02
CA PRO A 158 -14.19 12.44 -14.44
C PRO A 158 -15.33 13.11 -15.20
N ALA A 159 -15.69 12.54 -16.36
CA ALA A 159 -16.87 12.97 -17.09
C ALA A 159 -18.06 12.97 -16.12
N PRO A 160 -18.94 14.01 -16.15
CA PRO A 160 -20.04 14.09 -15.21
C PRO A 160 -20.88 12.80 -15.30
N ALA A 161 -21.17 12.21 -14.14
CA ALA A 161 -22.00 11.02 -14.07
C ALA A 161 -23.35 11.32 -14.75
N VAL A 162 -23.63 10.65 -15.86
CA VAL A 162 -24.96 10.68 -16.48
C VAL A 162 -25.88 9.93 -15.51
N GLY A 163 -26.84 10.68 -14.94
CA GLY A 163 -27.79 10.19 -13.94
C GLY A 163 -28.87 9.27 -14.51
#